data_AF-A0A9E7SX09-F1
#
_entry.id   AF-A0A9E7SX09-F1
#
_cell.length_a   1.000
_cell.length_b   1.000
_cell.length_c   1.000
_cell.angle_alpha   90.00
_cell.angle_beta   90.00
_cell.angle_gamma   90.00
#
_symmetry.space_group_name_H-M   'P 1'
#
loop_
_entity.id
_entity.type
_entity.pdbx_description
1 polymer ?
#
loop_
_entity_poly.entity_id
_entity_poly.type
_entity_poly.pdbx_seq_one_letter_code
_entity_poly.pdbx_strand_id
1 'polypeptide(L)'
;MRHNGSSPFTHGMEIEQFPGACPREVRNYTMNNDRGELTDWHNDMSGPRETSIGAYKNCKTILNRFYADTRDEDITWDWHASHEGAGAGSHVHLCVAGDVFDDPITAWTISYNTVAEVFPFLAPFFCHNWEEGFRDGSQRGYGSSLNVEHWAEGQLTRYSQDSIESHVNRPRSFNRSYNSVTFNPAAGNKPVTIELRANDAHPAMALNGLLLIRRLTGRAIEGGWSPKLENHRATLEACYETIYRRAADVGLLTAMKEQIPGGITFQEDRGLPGIDKREFDTMWEVLRAIMVAFPQTPGTWRKRSHILVRSGRDEYGPQNNPDALWNFDAPRGEFEWDHGPEQED
;
A
#
# COMPACT_ATOMS: atom_id res chain seq x y z
N MET A 1 -20.45 0.60 -16.25
CA MET A 1 -20.52 0.46 -14.77
C MET A 1 -21.99 0.56 -14.41
N ARG A 2 -22.51 -0.40 -13.65
CA ARG A 2 -23.91 -0.41 -13.23
C ARG A 2 -24.08 0.66 -12.14
N HIS A 3 -24.83 1.72 -12.42
CA HIS A 3 -25.01 2.86 -11.52
C HIS A 3 -25.98 2.56 -10.37
N ASN A 4 -25.66 1.59 -9.52
CA ASN A 4 -26.44 1.22 -8.33
C ASN A 4 -25.87 1.75 -7.01
N GLY A 5 -24.82 2.60 -7.07
CA GLY A 5 -24.15 3.16 -5.89
C GLY A 5 -23.17 2.20 -5.20
N SER A 6 -22.99 0.97 -5.70
CA SER A 6 -22.00 0.02 -5.19
C SER A 6 -20.57 0.46 -5.54
N SER A 7 -19.64 0.24 -4.61
CA SER A 7 -18.22 0.51 -4.82
C SER A 7 -17.66 -0.39 -5.94
N PRO A 8 -16.90 0.16 -6.93
CA PRO A 8 -16.28 -0.64 -7.98
C PRO A 8 -15.19 -1.59 -7.48
N PHE A 9 -14.73 -1.39 -6.25
CA PHE A 9 -13.73 -2.23 -5.63
C PHE A 9 -14.17 -2.67 -4.25
N THR A 10 -13.67 -3.83 -3.88
CA THR A 10 -13.44 -4.14 -2.48
C THR A 10 -11.95 -4.28 -2.23
N HIS A 11 -11.58 -4.35 -0.96
CA HIS A 11 -10.18 -4.45 -0.57
C HIS A 11 -10.04 -5.33 0.66
N GLY A 12 -8.84 -5.84 0.85
CA GLY A 12 -8.41 -6.57 2.03
C GLY A 12 -7.06 -6.05 2.50
N MET A 13 -6.67 -6.46 3.70
CA MET A 13 -5.35 -6.18 4.25
C MET A 13 -4.91 -7.37 5.09
N GLU A 14 -3.68 -7.81 4.91
CA GLU A 14 -3.00 -8.69 5.84
C GLU A 14 -2.19 -7.81 6.78
N ILE A 15 -2.20 -8.13 8.07
CA ILE A 15 -1.48 -7.41 9.12
C ILE A 15 -0.56 -8.43 9.77
N GLU A 16 0.73 -8.24 9.61
CA GLU A 16 1.76 -9.14 10.13
C GLU A 16 2.50 -8.47 11.28
N GLN A 17 2.87 -9.26 12.29
CA GLN A 17 3.74 -8.80 13.37
C GLN A 17 4.55 -9.95 13.98
N PHE A 18 5.81 -9.70 14.36
CA PHE A 18 6.59 -10.72 15.05
C PHE A 18 6.10 -10.99 16.48
N PRO A 19 6.15 -12.24 16.95
CA PRO A 19 5.57 -12.65 18.23
C PRO A 19 6.15 -11.93 19.46
N GLY A 20 7.39 -11.44 19.39
CA GLY A 20 8.08 -10.78 20.50
C GLY A 20 7.64 -9.33 20.72
N ALA A 21 7.20 -8.64 19.67
CA ALA A 21 6.79 -7.25 19.73
C ALA A 21 5.27 -7.05 19.82
N CYS A 22 4.47 -8.09 19.50
CA CYS A 22 3.02 -8.04 19.63
C CYS A 22 2.58 -8.36 21.07
N PRO A 23 1.93 -7.42 21.78
CA PRO A 23 1.40 -7.66 23.13
C PRO A 23 0.43 -8.86 23.14
N ARG A 24 0.34 -9.55 24.28
CA ARG A 24 -0.53 -10.74 24.40
C ARG A 24 -2.00 -10.39 24.18
N GLU A 25 -2.40 -9.23 24.66
CA GLU A 25 -3.72 -8.64 24.56
C GLU A 25 -4.11 -8.47 23.08
N VAL A 26 -3.19 -7.94 22.26
CA VAL A 26 -3.37 -7.84 20.79
C VAL A 26 -3.43 -9.21 20.12
N ARG A 27 -2.55 -10.14 20.49
CA ARG A 27 -2.55 -11.51 19.91
C ARG A 27 -3.85 -12.27 20.18
N ASN A 28 -4.49 -11.98 21.30
CA ASN A 28 -5.75 -12.60 21.70
C ASN A 28 -6.97 -11.76 21.28
N TYR A 29 -6.75 -10.57 20.72
CA TYR A 29 -7.80 -9.68 20.27
C TYR A 29 -8.65 -10.38 19.21
N THR A 30 -9.96 -10.33 19.42
CA THR A 30 -10.95 -10.90 18.52
C THR A 30 -12.03 -9.85 18.35
N MET A 31 -12.16 -9.31 17.15
CA MET A 31 -13.27 -8.46 16.78
C MET A 31 -14.10 -9.15 15.72
N ASN A 32 -15.41 -9.21 15.95
CA ASN A 32 -16.37 -9.71 14.99
C ASN A 32 -17.60 -8.79 15.01
N ASN A 33 -17.88 -8.13 13.88
CA ASN A 33 -19.04 -7.25 13.73
C ASN A 33 -19.68 -7.41 12.34
N ASP A 34 -20.78 -6.69 12.10
CA ASP A 34 -21.52 -6.69 10.83
C ASP A 34 -20.69 -6.19 9.63
N ARG A 35 -19.51 -5.60 9.88
CA ARG A 35 -18.60 -5.03 8.87
C ARG A 35 -17.36 -5.89 8.63
N GLY A 36 -17.18 -6.95 9.42
CA GLY A 36 -16.16 -7.98 9.26
C GLY A 36 -15.51 -8.39 10.57
N GLU A 37 -14.40 -9.11 10.47
CA GLU A 37 -13.71 -9.68 11.61
C GLU A 37 -12.20 -9.43 11.52
N LEU A 38 -11.56 -9.25 12.68
CA LEU A 38 -10.12 -9.25 12.91
C LEU A 38 -9.85 -10.23 14.04
N THR A 39 -9.46 -11.44 13.69
CA THR A 39 -9.33 -12.58 14.60
C THR A 39 -8.11 -13.42 14.20
N ASP A 40 -7.81 -14.45 14.99
CA ASP A 40 -6.95 -15.55 14.57
C ASP A 40 -5.55 -15.12 14.12
N TRP A 41 -4.82 -14.42 14.99
CA TRP A 41 -3.38 -14.21 14.82
C TRP A 41 -2.66 -15.56 14.80
N HIS A 42 -2.32 -16.02 13.60
CA HIS A 42 -1.74 -17.33 13.35
C HIS A 42 -0.32 -17.23 12.80
N ASN A 43 0.42 -18.33 12.84
CA ASN A 43 1.74 -18.44 12.25
C ASN A 43 1.64 -19.51 11.15
N ASP A 44 1.89 -19.10 9.91
CA ASP A 44 1.85 -19.93 8.71
C ASP A 44 3.24 -20.51 8.35
N MET A 45 4.22 -20.37 9.26
CA MET A 45 5.64 -20.68 9.12
C MET A 45 6.44 -19.69 8.25
N SER A 46 5.86 -18.56 7.81
CA SER A 46 6.59 -17.48 7.12
C SER A 46 7.49 -16.66 8.06
N GLY A 47 7.24 -16.72 9.38
CA GLY A 47 8.00 -16.01 10.40
C GLY A 47 7.11 -15.17 11.32
N PRO A 48 6.52 -14.07 10.82
CA PRO A 48 5.59 -13.26 11.59
C PRO A 48 4.30 -14.01 11.93
N ARG A 49 3.57 -13.51 12.94
CA ARG A 49 2.15 -13.84 13.08
C ARG A 49 1.35 -12.92 12.19
N GLU A 50 0.34 -13.46 11.55
CA GLU A 50 -0.52 -12.70 10.65
C GLU A 50 -1.98 -12.80 11.09
N THR A 51 -2.71 -11.72 10.81
CA THR A 51 -4.17 -11.72 10.77
C THR A 51 -4.61 -11.03 9.48
N SER A 52 -5.76 -11.42 8.95
CA SER A 52 -6.22 -10.92 7.66
C SER A 52 -7.61 -10.31 7.76
N ILE A 53 -7.71 -9.06 7.32
CA ILE A 53 -8.97 -8.45 6.95
C ILE A 53 -9.28 -8.91 5.53
N GLY A 54 -10.14 -9.94 5.43
CA GLY A 54 -10.51 -10.55 4.16
C GLY A 54 -10.99 -9.54 3.11
N ALA A 55 -10.74 -9.86 1.83
CA ALA A 55 -11.30 -9.13 0.70
C ALA A 55 -12.84 -9.09 0.84
N TYR A 56 -13.46 -7.99 0.40
CA TYR A 56 -14.88 -7.64 0.65
C TYR A 56 -15.23 -7.04 2.02
N LYS A 57 -14.29 -6.98 2.97
CA LYS A 57 -14.51 -6.33 4.26
C LYS A 57 -14.13 -4.85 4.24
N ASN A 58 -14.74 -4.06 5.12
CA ASN A 58 -14.40 -2.65 5.24
C ASN A 58 -13.17 -2.47 6.14
N CYS A 59 -11.96 -2.59 5.55
CA CYS A 59 -10.69 -2.44 6.26
C CYS A 59 -10.62 -1.17 7.12
N LYS A 60 -11.18 -0.05 6.64
CA LYS A 60 -11.21 1.20 7.41
C LYS A 60 -12.04 1.07 8.69
N THR A 61 -13.25 0.53 8.60
CA THR A 61 -14.09 0.37 9.78
C THR A 61 -13.47 -0.59 10.79
N ILE A 62 -12.91 -1.69 10.31
CA ILE A 62 -12.27 -2.72 11.13
C ILE A 62 -11.03 -2.15 11.83
N LEU A 63 -10.13 -1.50 11.10
CA LEU A 63 -8.93 -0.90 11.69
C LEU A 63 -9.23 0.26 12.63
N ASN A 64 -10.21 1.12 12.31
CA ASN A 64 -10.63 2.17 13.22
C ASN A 64 -11.13 1.60 14.55
N ARG A 65 -11.91 0.52 14.50
CA ARG A 65 -12.39 -0.11 15.73
C ARG A 65 -11.24 -0.76 16.50
N PHE A 66 -10.34 -1.43 15.81
CA PHE A 66 -9.13 -1.99 16.41
C PHE A 66 -8.30 -0.92 17.14
N TYR A 67 -8.02 0.23 16.51
CA TYR A 67 -7.28 1.31 17.17
C TYR A 67 -8.02 1.94 18.33
N ALA A 68 -9.34 2.09 18.23
CA ALA A 68 -10.13 2.55 19.36
C ALA A 68 -10.04 1.60 20.54
N ASP A 69 -10.18 0.29 20.30
CA ASP A 69 -10.11 -0.72 21.36
C ASP A 69 -8.70 -0.82 21.96
N THR A 70 -7.63 -0.76 21.15
CA THR A 70 -6.25 -0.75 21.68
C THR A 70 -5.92 0.52 22.44
N ARG A 71 -6.44 1.69 22.02
CA ARG A 71 -6.28 2.96 22.75
C ARG A 71 -7.02 2.92 24.09
N ASP A 72 -8.26 2.45 24.11
CA ASP A 72 -9.07 2.39 25.34
C ASP A 72 -8.43 1.49 26.41
N GLU A 73 -7.61 0.51 25.98
CA GLU A 73 -6.84 -0.38 26.85
C GLU A 73 -5.39 0.10 27.11
N ASP A 74 -4.99 1.27 26.59
CA ASP A 74 -3.62 1.83 26.69
C ASP A 74 -2.53 0.88 26.14
N ILE A 75 -2.85 0.22 25.02
CA ILE A 75 -1.96 -0.74 24.36
C ILE A 75 -1.35 -0.08 23.12
N THR A 76 -0.08 0.32 23.23
CA THR A 76 0.78 0.68 22.10
C THR A 76 1.98 -0.26 22.02
N TRP A 77 2.54 -0.46 20.83
CA TRP A 77 3.76 -1.24 20.66
C TRP A 77 4.58 -0.78 19.46
N ASP A 78 5.85 -1.18 19.44
CA ASP A 78 6.72 -0.89 18.31
C ASP A 78 6.30 -1.73 17.09
N TRP A 79 5.76 -1.05 16.08
CA TRP A 79 5.37 -1.66 14.82
C TRP A 79 6.59 -2.16 14.03
N HIS A 80 7.77 -1.56 14.24
CA HIS A 80 9.00 -1.87 13.50
C HIS A 80 9.70 -3.13 14.00
N ALA A 81 8.94 -4.14 14.42
CA ALA A 81 9.53 -5.39 14.82
C ALA A 81 10.11 -6.11 13.61
N SER A 82 11.43 -6.32 13.62
CA SER A 82 12.10 -7.26 12.74
C SER A 82 12.57 -8.45 13.56
N HIS A 83 12.56 -9.64 12.97
CA HIS A 83 13.24 -10.79 13.54
C HIS A 83 14.21 -11.37 12.51
N GLU A 84 15.50 -11.42 12.86
CA GLU A 84 16.56 -11.99 12.01
C GLU A 84 16.63 -11.38 10.59
N GLY A 85 16.36 -10.07 10.47
CA GLY A 85 16.38 -9.34 9.19
C GLY A 85 15.12 -9.50 8.33
N ALA A 86 14.15 -10.31 8.75
CA ALA A 86 12.83 -10.34 8.14
C ALA A 86 11.94 -9.27 8.78
N GLY A 87 11.23 -8.51 7.94
CA GLY A 87 10.20 -7.55 8.34
C GLY A 87 8.84 -8.21 8.58
N ALA A 88 7.92 -7.48 9.20
CA ALA A 88 6.50 -7.84 9.32
C ALA A 88 5.68 -6.67 8.81
N GLY A 89 4.92 -6.88 7.72
CA GLY A 89 4.27 -5.80 6.98
C GLY A 89 2.76 -5.85 6.97
N SER A 90 2.15 -4.84 6.34
CA SER A 90 0.70 -4.83 6.09
C SER A 90 0.41 -4.94 4.59
N HIS A 91 0.35 -6.15 4.02
CA HIS A 91 0.01 -6.32 2.61
C HIS A 91 -1.41 -5.81 2.33
N VAL A 92 -1.62 -5.21 1.16
CA VAL A 92 -2.94 -4.73 0.77
C VAL A 92 -3.43 -5.41 -0.49
N HIS A 93 -4.73 -5.70 -0.50
CA HIS A 93 -5.39 -6.41 -1.58
C HIS A 93 -6.46 -5.52 -2.20
N LEU A 94 -6.43 -5.38 -3.51
CA LEU A 94 -7.49 -4.77 -4.30
C LEU A 94 -8.26 -5.86 -5.05
N CYS A 95 -9.58 -5.88 -4.91
CA CYS A 95 -10.45 -6.79 -5.63
C CYS A 95 -11.45 -5.98 -6.45
N VAL A 96 -11.53 -6.26 -7.75
CA VAL A 96 -12.53 -5.64 -8.62
C VAL A 96 -13.88 -6.30 -8.32
N ALA A 97 -14.89 -5.48 -8.00
CA ALA A 97 -16.25 -5.95 -7.79
C ALA A 97 -16.88 -6.29 -9.16
N GLY A 98 -16.67 -7.51 -9.64
CA GLY A 98 -17.03 -7.92 -11.01
C GLY A 98 -18.52 -7.79 -11.34
N ASP A 99 -19.39 -7.82 -10.33
CA ASP A 99 -20.85 -7.71 -10.45
C ASP A 99 -21.35 -6.30 -10.80
N VAL A 100 -20.51 -5.28 -10.59
CA VAL A 100 -20.84 -3.88 -10.93
C VAL A 100 -20.39 -3.47 -12.34
N PHE A 101 -19.70 -4.35 -13.06
CA PHE A 101 -19.16 -4.07 -14.39
C PHE A 101 -19.80 -4.96 -15.45
N ASP A 102 -20.17 -4.35 -16.58
CA ASP A 102 -20.65 -5.10 -17.76
C ASP A 102 -19.48 -5.78 -18.50
N ASP A 103 -18.26 -5.22 -18.36
CA ASP A 103 -17.00 -5.81 -18.80
C ASP A 103 -16.01 -5.86 -17.62
N PRO A 104 -16.05 -6.92 -16.80
CA PRO A 104 -15.18 -7.06 -15.63
C PRO A 104 -13.72 -7.29 -16.01
N ILE A 105 -13.42 -7.90 -17.17
CA ILE A 105 -12.04 -8.17 -17.59
C ILE A 105 -11.32 -6.86 -17.94
N THR A 106 -11.99 -5.92 -18.60
CA THR A 106 -11.44 -4.57 -18.80
C THR A 106 -11.21 -3.85 -17.48
N ALA A 107 -12.15 -3.94 -16.53
CA ALA A 107 -11.98 -3.36 -15.20
C ALA A 107 -10.76 -3.94 -14.46
N TRP A 108 -10.57 -5.27 -14.46
CA TRP A 108 -9.37 -5.93 -13.93
C TRP A 108 -8.10 -5.48 -14.65
N THR A 109 -8.14 -5.38 -15.97
CA THR A 109 -7.00 -4.97 -16.80
C THR A 109 -6.56 -3.56 -16.48
N ILE A 110 -7.51 -2.62 -16.42
CA ILE A 110 -7.24 -1.24 -16.03
C ILE A 110 -6.69 -1.22 -14.61
N SER A 111 -7.27 -2.01 -13.71
CA SER A 111 -6.86 -2.05 -12.31
C SER A 111 -5.43 -2.51 -12.11
N TYR A 112 -5.10 -3.70 -12.60
CA TYR A 112 -3.75 -4.25 -12.46
C TYR A 112 -2.71 -3.31 -13.04
N ASN A 113 -2.92 -2.86 -14.28
CA ASN A 113 -1.94 -2.02 -14.97
C ASN A 113 -1.83 -0.62 -14.34
N THR A 114 -2.89 -0.09 -13.77
CA THR A 114 -2.84 1.16 -13.01
C THR A 114 -1.97 0.98 -11.78
N VAL A 115 -2.21 -0.08 -10.99
CA VAL A 115 -1.45 -0.37 -9.77
C VAL A 115 0.03 -0.59 -10.08
N ALA A 116 0.34 -1.40 -11.10
CA ALA A 116 1.71 -1.70 -11.51
C ALA A 116 2.50 -0.45 -11.91
N GLU A 117 1.87 0.52 -12.57
CA GLU A 117 2.55 1.77 -12.96
C GLU A 117 2.78 2.74 -11.82
N VAL A 118 1.84 2.81 -10.86
CA VAL A 118 1.89 3.84 -9.83
C VAL A 118 2.56 3.39 -8.53
N PHE A 119 2.72 2.08 -8.33
CA PHE A 119 3.26 1.52 -7.08
C PHE A 119 4.56 2.19 -6.62
N PRO A 120 5.59 2.40 -7.47
CA PRO A 120 6.85 2.99 -6.99
C PRO A 120 6.67 4.39 -6.42
N PHE A 121 5.78 5.20 -7.00
CA PHE A 121 5.51 6.55 -6.51
C PHE A 121 4.79 6.56 -5.16
N LEU A 122 4.15 5.45 -4.80
CA LEU A 122 3.43 5.28 -3.54
C LEU A 122 4.28 4.62 -2.45
N ALA A 123 5.58 4.40 -2.69
CA ALA A 123 6.51 3.80 -1.74
C ALA A 123 6.40 4.35 -0.30
N PRO A 124 6.22 5.66 -0.04
CA PRO A 124 6.10 6.19 1.32
C PRO A 124 4.94 5.63 2.15
N PHE A 125 3.95 4.96 1.53
CA PHE A 125 2.85 4.29 2.23
C PHE A 125 3.12 2.80 2.50
N PHE A 126 4.13 2.23 1.86
CA PHE A 126 4.32 0.77 1.78
C PHE A 126 5.75 0.32 2.15
N CYS A 127 6.60 1.25 2.56
CA CYS A 127 7.95 0.99 3.00
C CYS A 127 8.04 0.84 4.53
N HIS A 128 9.20 0.39 4.99
CA HIS A 128 9.51 0.26 6.41
C HIS A 128 9.45 1.61 7.11
N ASN A 129 10.25 2.57 6.62
CA ASN A 129 10.29 3.92 7.15
C ASN A 129 10.82 4.90 6.10
N TRP A 130 10.79 6.21 6.36
CA TRP A 130 11.21 7.21 5.37
C TRP A 130 12.71 7.51 5.36
N GLU A 131 13.42 7.14 6.42
CA GLU A 131 14.87 7.38 6.60
C GLU A 131 15.73 6.29 5.97
N GLU A 132 15.23 5.06 5.91
CA GLU A 132 15.92 3.87 5.42
C GLU A 132 15.17 3.24 4.24
N GLY A 133 13.92 3.65 4.00
CA GLY A 133 13.12 3.14 2.89
C GLY A 133 12.64 1.72 3.12
N PHE A 134 13.00 0.81 2.22
CA PHE A 134 12.76 -0.62 2.38
C PHE A 134 13.99 -1.23 3.07
N ARG A 135 13.79 -2.07 4.09
CA ARG A 135 14.92 -2.66 4.82
C ARG A 135 15.81 -3.49 3.90
N ASP A 136 17.11 -3.27 4.01
CA ASP A 136 18.11 -4.22 3.54
C ASP A 136 18.13 -5.40 4.54
N GLY A 137 17.73 -6.58 4.11
CA GLY A 137 17.76 -7.74 4.98
C GLY A 137 19.21 -8.19 5.17
N SER A 138 19.66 -8.16 6.41
CA SER A 138 20.99 -8.62 6.77
C SER A 138 21.22 -10.08 6.36
N GLN A 139 22.41 -10.39 5.85
CA GLN A 139 22.89 -11.74 5.55
C GLN A 139 22.60 -12.72 6.69
N ARG A 140 21.87 -13.80 6.41
CA ARG A 140 21.89 -14.97 7.29
C ARG A 140 23.24 -15.66 7.14
N GLY A 141 23.89 -15.96 8.28
CA GLY A 141 24.85 -17.05 8.32
C GLY A 141 24.15 -18.32 7.81
N TYR A 142 24.72 -18.95 6.78
CA TYR A 142 24.10 -19.93 5.85
C TYR A 142 23.42 -19.33 4.60
N GLY A 143 24.22 -18.66 3.77
CA GLY A 143 24.12 -18.77 2.30
C GLY A 143 22.95 -18.09 1.58
N SER A 144 22.01 -17.45 2.27
CA SER A 144 20.98 -16.60 1.65
C SER A 144 21.15 -15.14 2.08
N SER A 145 21.54 -14.27 1.15
CA SER A 145 21.56 -12.82 1.28
C SER A 145 20.13 -12.28 1.21
N LEU A 146 19.61 -11.66 2.27
CA LEU A 146 18.27 -11.08 2.30
C LEU A 146 18.27 -9.65 1.71
N ASN A 147 18.71 -9.41 0.47
CA ASN A 147 18.65 -8.04 -0.09
C ASN A 147 17.20 -7.48 -0.12
N VAL A 148 17.00 -6.16 -0.23
CA VAL A 148 15.68 -5.52 -0.50
C VAL A 148 14.88 -6.25 -1.60
N GLU A 149 15.56 -6.74 -2.65
CA GLU A 149 14.98 -7.51 -3.76
C GLU A 149 14.42 -8.89 -3.36
N HIS A 150 14.79 -9.40 -2.18
CA HIS A 150 14.32 -10.66 -1.61
C HIS A 150 12.95 -10.56 -0.93
N TRP A 151 12.35 -9.36 -0.85
CA TRP A 151 11.00 -9.12 -0.33
C TRP A 151 9.91 -9.08 -1.41
N ALA A 152 10.20 -8.44 -2.53
CA ALA A 152 9.46 -8.56 -3.77
C ALA A 152 10.22 -7.85 -4.91
N GLU A 153 10.34 -8.50 -6.06
CA GLU A 153 10.91 -7.87 -7.25
C GLU A 153 10.07 -6.65 -7.69
N GLY A 154 10.73 -5.67 -8.30
CA GLY A 154 10.02 -4.55 -8.91
C GLY A 154 9.07 -5.04 -10.01
N GLN A 155 7.80 -4.61 -9.99
CA GLN A 155 6.85 -5.04 -11.00
C GLN A 155 7.00 -4.19 -12.27
N LEU A 156 7.67 -4.76 -13.28
CA LEU A 156 7.93 -4.10 -14.56
C LEU A 156 6.97 -4.55 -15.68
N THR A 157 6.01 -5.43 -15.37
CA THR A 157 5.15 -6.05 -16.38
C THR A 157 3.74 -5.50 -16.33
N ARG A 158 3.25 -5.08 -17.50
CA ARG A 158 1.83 -4.86 -17.78
C ARG A 158 1.23 -6.11 -18.39
N TYR A 159 -0.03 -6.38 -18.09
CA TYR A 159 -0.76 -7.51 -18.68
C TYR A 159 -1.76 -7.04 -19.75
N SER A 160 -1.87 -7.85 -20.80
CA SER A 160 -2.95 -7.78 -21.79
C SER A 160 -4.27 -8.25 -21.17
N GLN A 161 -5.39 -7.92 -21.83
CA GLN A 161 -6.70 -8.43 -21.42
C GLN A 161 -6.74 -9.96 -21.40
N ASP A 162 -6.17 -10.65 -22.40
CA ASP A 162 -6.14 -12.12 -22.42
C ASP A 162 -5.39 -12.73 -21.22
N SER A 163 -4.26 -12.12 -20.84
CA SER A 163 -3.51 -12.55 -19.65
C SER A 163 -4.32 -12.32 -18.38
N ILE A 164 -5.00 -11.17 -18.27
CA ILE A 164 -5.88 -10.86 -17.14
C ILE A 164 -7.06 -11.83 -17.08
N GLU A 165 -7.70 -12.10 -18.20
CA GLU A 165 -8.80 -13.04 -18.32
C GLU A 165 -8.39 -14.44 -17.85
N SER A 166 -7.21 -14.90 -18.23
CA SER A 166 -6.66 -16.17 -17.76
C SER A 166 -6.54 -16.23 -16.23
N HIS A 167 -6.01 -15.18 -15.59
CA HIS A 167 -5.91 -15.10 -14.13
C HIS A 167 -7.28 -15.06 -13.45
N VAL A 168 -8.21 -14.26 -13.99
CA VAL A 168 -9.55 -14.08 -13.41
C VAL A 168 -10.41 -15.33 -13.56
N ASN A 169 -10.37 -16.00 -14.72
CA ASN A 169 -11.17 -17.18 -15.01
C ASN A 169 -10.56 -18.48 -14.47
N ARG A 170 -9.26 -18.48 -14.14
CA ARG A 170 -8.58 -19.62 -13.50
C ARG A 170 -7.88 -19.21 -12.20
N PRO A 171 -8.64 -18.68 -11.23
CA PRO A 171 -8.07 -17.98 -10.08
C PRO A 171 -7.28 -18.87 -9.11
N ARG A 172 -7.35 -20.20 -9.27
CA ARG A 172 -6.63 -21.18 -8.43
C ARG A 172 -5.44 -21.84 -9.15
N SER A 173 -5.22 -21.58 -10.43
CA SER A 173 -4.32 -22.38 -11.26
C SER A 173 -2.96 -21.75 -11.53
N PHE A 174 -2.68 -20.58 -10.97
CA PHE A 174 -1.40 -19.90 -11.15
C PHE A 174 -0.67 -19.78 -9.81
N ASN A 175 0.66 -19.84 -9.89
CA ASN A 175 1.51 -19.56 -8.75
C ASN A 175 1.67 -18.05 -8.62
N ARG A 176 1.52 -17.55 -7.40
CA ARG A 176 1.80 -16.15 -7.07
C ARG A 176 3.26 -15.84 -7.40
N SER A 177 3.51 -14.78 -8.17
CA SER A 177 4.88 -14.27 -8.38
C SER A 177 5.34 -13.49 -7.16
N TYR A 178 6.65 -13.43 -6.96
CA TYR A 178 7.23 -12.71 -5.83
C TYR A 178 7.57 -11.26 -6.21
N ASN A 179 6.57 -10.53 -6.71
CA ASN A 179 6.71 -9.14 -7.19
C ASN A 179 5.92 -8.18 -6.29
N SER A 180 6.37 -6.93 -6.22
CA SER A 180 5.78 -5.84 -5.42
C SER A 180 4.30 -5.61 -5.72
N VAL A 181 3.88 -5.87 -6.96
CA VAL A 181 2.48 -5.98 -7.38
C VAL A 181 2.30 -7.31 -8.08
N THR A 182 1.31 -8.10 -7.65
CA THR A 182 1.05 -9.43 -8.21
C THR A 182 -0.42 -9.81 -8.14
N PHE A 183 -0.83 -10.82 -8.90
CA PHE A 183 -2.10 -11.50 -8.63
C PHE A 183 -1.91 -12.46 -7.46
N ASN A 184 -2.76 -12.33 -6.46
CA ASN A 184 -2.91 -13.33 -5.43
C ASN A 184 -4.04 -14.30 -5.83
N PRO A 185 -3.77 -15.61 -5.97
CA PRO A 185 -4.77 -16.58 -6.36
C PRO A 185 -5.87 -16.72 -5.31
N ALA A 186 -7.05 -17.17 -5.75
CA ALA A 186 -8.12 -17.55 -4.85
C ALA A 186 -7.72 -18.79 -4.04
N ALA A 187 -8.00 -18.76 -2.73
CA ALA A 187 -7.72 -19.87 -1.81
C ALA A 187 -8.89 -20.04 -0.86
N GLY A 188 -9.52 -21.23 -0.84
CA GLY A 188 -10.77 -21.44 -0.11
C GLY A 188 -11.85 -20.44 -0.53
N ASN A 189 -12.29 -19.61 0.42
CA ASN A 189 -13.26 -18.53 0.23
C ASN A 189 -12.61 -17.17 -0.13
N LYS A 190 -11.27 -17.06 -0.09
CA LYS A 190 -10.53 -15.85 -0.51
C LYS A 190 -10.65 -15.71 -2.03
N PRO A 191 -11.12 -14.55 -2.55
CA PRO A 191 -11.19 -14.30 -3.99
C PRO A 191 -9.80 -14.07 -4.58
N VAL A 192 -9.73 -13.99 -5.91
CA VAL A 192 -8.58 -13.41 -6.60
C VAL A 192 -8.47 -11.92 -6.28
N THR A 193 -7.25 -11.44 -6.06
CA THR A 193 -6.97 -10.02 -5.78
C THR A 193 -5.70 -9.56 -6.48
N ILE A 194 -5.57 -8.26 -6.75
CA ILE A 194 -4.27 -7.62 -6.96
C ILE A 194 -3.69 -7.37 -5.58
N GLU A 195 -2.58 -8.03 -5.26
CA GLU A 195 -1.82 -7.83 -4.03
C GLU A 195 -0.73 -6.79 -4.29
N LEU A 196 -0.61 -5.86 -3.35
CA LEU A 196 0.52 -4.96 -3.24
C LEU A 196 1.26 -5.33 -1.97
N ARG A 197 2.52 -5.69 -2.13
CA ARG A 197 3.38 -6.04 -1.01
C ARG A 197 3.91 -4.76 -0.38
N ALA A 198 3.55 -4.56 0.87
CA ALA A 198 3.98 -3.45 1.69
C ALA A 198 4.81 -3.99 2.84
N ASN A 199 6.12 -3.92 2.68
CA ASN A 199 7.06 -4.40 3.68
C ASN A 199 7.07 -3.44 4.87
N ASP A 200 6.91 -3.98 6.09
CA ASP A 200 7.07 -3.26 7.34
C ASP A 200 6.18 -2.02 7.52
N ALA A 201 5.22 -1.81 6.62
CA ALA A 201 4.37 -0.64 6.64
C ALA A 201 3.34 -0.76 7.76
N HIS A 202 3.26 0.29 8.59
CA HIS A 202 2.20 0.41 9.59
C HIS A 202 0.83 0.29 8.91
N PRO A 203 -0.15 -0.44 9.47
CA PRO A 203 -1.46 -0.63 8.84
C PRO A 203 -2.17 0.69 8.56
N ALA A 204 -1.93 1.72 9.40
CA ALA A 204 -2.39 3.08 9.16
C ALA A 204 -1.84 3.67 7.85
N MET A 205 -0.55 3.47 7.56
CA MET A 205 0.11 3.96 6.34
C MET A 205 -0.35 3.16 5.12
N ALA A 206 -0.30 1.83 5.20
CA ALA A 206 -0.70 0.95 4.11
C ALA A 206 -2.16 1.16 3.69
N LEU A 207 -3.07 1.38 4.67
CA LEU A 207 -4.48 1.66 4.37
C LEU A 207 -4.64 2.98 3.61
N ASN A 208 -3.85 4.00 3.93
CA ASN A 208 -3.91 5.27 3.20
C ASN A 208 -3.48 5.10 1.74
N GLY A 209 -2.39 4.36 1.50
CA GLY A 209 -1.96 3.99 0.14
C GLY A 209 -3.04 3.23 -0.62
N LEU A 210 -3.63 2.20 -0.01
CA LEU A 210 -4.74 1.42 -0.57
C LEU A 210 -5.95 2.30 -0.94
N LEU A 211 -6.33 3.24 -0.08
CA LEU A 211 -7.45 4.15 -0.32
C LEU A 211 -7.16 5.17 -1.43
N LEU A 212 -5.89 5.52 -1.66
CA LEU A 212 -5.46 6.36 -2.77
C LEU A 212 -5.52 5.59 -4.09
N ILE A 213 -4.96 4.38 -4.11
CA ILE A 213 -5.02 3.46 -5.26
C ILE A 213 -6.46 3.18 -5.66
N ARG A 214 -7.34 2.88 -4.71
CA ARG A 214 -8.76 2.63 -4.98
C ARG A 214 -9.39 3.79 -5.76
N ARG A 215 -9.09 5.03 -5.39
CA ARG A 215 -9.66 6.21 -6.07
C ARG A 215 -9.07 6.40 -7.45
N LEU A 216 -7.75 6.35 -7.55
CA LEU A 216 -7.03 6.53 -8.81
C LEU A 216 -7.49 5.47 -9.82
N THR A 217 -7.56 4.22 -9.39
CA THR A 217 -8.04 3.11 -10.21
C THR A 217 -9.51 3.26 -10.58
N GLY A 218 -10.35 3.76 -9.66
CA GLY A 218 -11.76 4.07 -9.97
C GLY A 218 -11.89 5.10 -11.07
N ARG A 219 -11.09 6.17 -11.04
CA ARG A 219 -11.07 7.18 -12.10
C ARG A 219 -10.50 6.65 -13.41
N ALA A 220 -9.47 5.82 -13.36
CA ALA A 220 -8.93 5.14 -14.54
C ALA A 220 -10.01 4.26 -15.21
N ILE A 221 -10.78 3.52 -14.43
CA ILE A 221 -11.91 2.73 -14.94
C ILE A 221 -13.02 3.62 -15.51
N GLU A 222 -13.39 4.70 -14.83
CA GLU A 222 -14.38 5.67 -15.34
C GLU A 222 -13.94 6.28 -16.68
N GLY A 223 -12.64 6.54 -16.85
CA GLY A 223 -12.07 6.98 -18.11
C GLY A 223 -12.00 5.88 -19.19
N GLY A 224 -11.90 4.62 -18.77
CA GLY A 224 -11.71 3.49 -19.69
C GLY A 224 -10.25 3.26 -20.11
N TRP A 225 -9.28 3.85 -19.39
CA TRP A 225 -7.86 3.64 -19.62
C TRP A 225 -7.09 3.48 -18.32
N SER A 226 -6.03 2.67 -18.32
CA SER A 226 -5.01 2.71 -17.26
C SER A 226 -3.90 3.70 -17.64
N PRO A 227 -3.31 4.41 -16.66
CA PRO A 227 -2.09 5.18 -16.87
C PRO A 227 -1.00 4.33 -17.54
N LYS A 228 -0.14 4.94 -18.36
CA LYS A 228 1.00 4.29 -18.98
C LYS A 228 2.15 5.25 -19.16
N LEU A 229 3.30 4.92 -18.59
CA LEU A 229 4.54 5.69 -18.75
C LEU A 229 5.05 5.59 -20.20
N GLU A 230 5.61 6.68 -20.74
CA GLU A 230 6.12 6.70 -22.14
C GLU A 230 7.21 5.67 -22.37
N ASN A 231 8.23 5.67 -21.49
CA ASN A 231 9.34 4.71 -21.47
C ASN A 231 9.17 3.68 -20.35
N HIS A 232 7.95 3.16 -20.18
CA HIS A 232 7.50 2.30 -19.09
C HIS A 232 8.58 1.46 -18.40
N ARG A 233 9.23 0.55 -19.13
CA ARG A 233 10.19 -0.37 -18.51
C ARG A 233 11.40 0.36 -17.94
N ALA A 234 12.02 1.24 -18.71
CA ALA A 234 13.21 1.98 -18.27
C ALA A 234 12.88 2.95 -17.12
N THR A 235 11.74 3.63 -17.18
CA THR A 235 11.29 4.53 -16.10
C THR A 235 11.00 3.75 -14.82
N LEU A 236 10.31 2.60 -14.89
CA LEU A 236 10.07 1.78 -13.70
C LEU A 236 11.35 1.15 -13.15
N GLU A 237 12.25 0.66 -14.00
CA GLU A 237 13.57 0.16 -13.57
C GLU A 237 14.32 1.25 -12.77
N ALA A 238 14.35 2.49 -13.28
CA ALA A 238 14.94 3.62 -12.56
C ALA A 238 14.21 3.93 -11.24
N CYS A 239 12.88 3.93 -11.24
CA CYS A 239 12.09 4.19 -10.02
C CYS A 239 12.33 3.11 -8.95
N TYR A 240 12.37 1.83 -9.34
CA TYR A 240 12.65 0.74 -8.42
C TYR A 240 14.09 0.79 -7.91
N GLU A 241 15.08 1.09 -8.75
CA GLU A 241 16.45 1.34 -8.31
C GLU A 241 16.52 2.47 -7.27
N THR A 242 15.77 3.56 -7.49
CA THR A 242 15.67 4.67 -6.55
C THR A 242 15.13 4.23 -5.19
N ILE A 243 14.00 3.51 -5.14
CA ILE A 243 13.38 3.16 -3.85
C ILE A 243 14.00 1.94 -3.18
N TYR A 244 14.69 1.07 -3.92
CA TYR A 244 15.26 -0.16 -3.37
C TYR A 244 16.74 -0.07 -3.06
N ARG A 245 17.52 0.69 -3.85
CA ARG A 245 18.96 0.80 -3.63
C ARG A 245 19.35 2.18 -3.16
N ARG A 246 18.95 3.22 -3.90
CA ARG A 246 19.33 4.59 -3.55
C ARG A 246 18.76 5.02 -2.19
N ALA A 247 17.53 4.62 -1.88
CA ALA A 247 16.91 4.91 -0.58
C ALA A 247 17.67 4.32 0.62
N ALA A 248 18.41 3.22 0.44
CA ALA A 248 19.22 2.64 1.52
C ALA A 248 20.45 3.52 1.84
N ASP A 249 20.93 4.32 0.89
CA ASP A 249 22.09 5.20 1.08
C ASP A 249 21.73 6.56 1.68
N VAL A 250 20.59 7.13 1.29
CA VAL A 250 20.23 8.53 1.58
C VAL A 250 18.84 8.74 2.17
N GLY A 251 18.10 7.65 2.39
CA GLY A 251 16.71 7.67 2.80
C GLY A 251 15.74 7.85 1.63
N LEU A 252 14.52 7.33 1.84
CA LEU A 252 13.50 7.24 0.80
C LEU A 252 13.07 8.61 0.27
N LEU A 253 12.82 9.56 1.18
CA LEU A 253 12.36 10.89 0.75
C LEU A 253 13.43 11.62 -0.05
N THR A 254 14.69 11.53 0.36
CA THR A 254 15.81 12.12 -0.37
C THR A 254 15.92 11.48 -1.74
N ALA A 255 15.95 10.15 -1.81
CA ALA A 255 16.03 9.40 -3.05
C ALA A 255 14.87 9.73 -4.01
N MET A 256 13.63 9.80 -3.52
CA MET A 256 12.46 10.13 -4.34
C MET A 256 12.43 11.58 -4.86
N LYS A 257 13.20 12.49 -4.23
CA LYS A 257 13.38 13.88 -4.67
C LYS A 257 14.55 14.04 -5.66
N GLU A 258 15.33 12.98 -5.90
CA GLU A 258 16.34 12.97 -6.94
C GLU A 258 15.68 12.83 -8.32
N GLN A 259 16.34 13.37 -9.34
CA GLN A 259 15.83 13.34 -10.70
C GLN A 259 15.88 11.92 -11.27
N ILE A 260 14.79 11.48 -11.89
CA ILE A 260 14.75 10.24 -12.66
C ILE A 260 15.32 10.50 -14.06
N PRO A 261 16.31 9.71 -14.52
CA PRO A 261 16.89 9.88 -15.85
C PRO A 261 15.82 9.86 -16.96
N GLY A 262 15.79 10.92 -17.77
CA GLY A 262 14.80 11.09 -18.85
C GLY A 262 13.43 11.62 -18.38
N GLY A 263 13.28 11.92 -17.09
CA GLY A 263 12.03 12.39 -16.50
C GLY A 263 10.96 11.31 -16.39
N ILE A 264 9.79 11.72 -15.91
CA ILE A 264 8.59 10.89 -15.77
C ILE A 264 7.48 11.55 -16.58
N THR A 265 7.17 10.92 -17.72
CA THR A 265 6.10 11.32 -18.63
C THR A 265 5.17 10.15 -18.89
N PHE A 266 3.90 10.47 -19.14
CA PHE A 266 2.88 9.48 -19.50
C PHE A 266 2.56 9.60 -20.98
N GLN A 267 2.23 8.46 -21.60
CA GLN A 267 1.79 8.43 -22.99
C GLN A 267 0.56 9.32 -23.17
N GLU A 268 0.48 9.97 -24.34
CA GLU A 268 -0.68 10.77 -24.75
C GLU A 268 -1.98 9.96 -24.52
N ASP A 269 -2.99 10.63 -23.95
CA ASP A 269 -4.28 10.05 -23.55
C ASP A 269 -4.22 8.89 -22.54
N ARG A 270 -3.04 8.65 -21.94
CA ARG A 270 -2.78 7.59 -20.96
C ARG A 270 -2.09 8.13 -19.71
N GLY A 271 -2.34 9.40 -19.39
CA GLY A 271 -1.90 10.03 -18.16
C GLY A 271 -2.63 9.58 -16.91
N LEU A 272 -2.09 9.93 -15.75
CA LEU A 272 -2.76 9.79 -14.46
C LEU A 272 -4.02 10.68 -14.44
N PRO A 273 -5.22 10.15 -14.09
CA PRO A 273 -6.44 10.93 -14.14
C PRO A 273 -6.34 12.24 -13.33
N GLY A 274 -6.66 13.38 -13.96
CA GLY A 274 -6.63 14.69 -13.31
C GLY A 274 -5.26 15.40 -13.29
N ILE A 275 -4.20 14.72 -13.73
CA ILE A 275 -2.83 15.27 -13.86
C ILE A 275 -2.14 14.74 -15.13
N ASP A 276 -2.95 14.40 -16.13
CA ASP A 276 -2.63 13.61 -17.33
C ASP A 276 -1.66 14.30 -18.30
N LYS A 277 -1.51 15.62 -18.19
CA LYS A 277 -0.67 16.46 -19.06
C LYS A 277 0.61 16.96 -18.39
N ARG A 278 0.94 16.42 -17.20
CA ARG A 278 2.08 16.88 -16.43
C ARG A 278 3.29 15.98 -16.69
N GLU A 279 4.43 16.63 -16.84
CA GLU A 279 5.73 16.02 -16.80
C GLU A 279 6.33 16.25 -15.41
N PHE A 280 7.13 15.31 -14.94
CA PHE A 280 7.73 15.35 -13.62
C PHE A 280 9.20 14.98 -13.72
N ASP A 281 10.04 15.60 -12.89
CA ASP A 281 11.46 15.25 -12.82
C ASP A 281 11.70 14.17 -11.77
N THR A 282 10.85 14.10 -10.75
CA THR A 282 11.07 13.27 -9.56
C THR A 282 9.85 12.44 -9.18
N MET A 283 10.08 11.30 -8.53
CA MET A 283 9.00 10.45 -8.01
C MET A 283 8.16 11.18 -6.96
N TRP A 284 8.79 12.04 -6.17
CA TRP A 284 8.12 12.84 -5.15
C TRP A 284 7.09 13.80 -5.74
N GLU A 285 7.38 14.43 -6.87
CA GLU A 285 6.43 15.31 -7.55
C GLU A 285 5.20 14.56 -8.08
N VAL A 286 5.40 13.33 -8.59
CA VAL A 286 4.29 12.47 -9.02
C VAL A 286 3.38 12.13 -7.83
N LEU A 287 3.96 11.68 -6.72
CA LEU A 287 3.21 11.40 -5.49
C LEU A 287 2.41 12.63 -5.04
N ARG A 288 3.05 13.79 -4.99
CA ARG A 288 2.42 15.06 -4.62
C ARG A 288 1.25 15.42 -5.55
N ALA A 289 1.43 15.22 -6.84
CA ALA A 289 0.39 15.47 -7.84
C ALA A 289 -0.80 14.52 -7.66
N ILE A 290 -0.56 13.22 -7.44
CA ILE A 290 -1.59 12.23 -7.13
C ILE A 290 -2.37 12.64 -5.88
N MET A 291 -1.67 13.02 -4.81
CA MET A 291 -2.31 13.41 -3.55
C MET A 291 -3.17 14.66 -3.67
N VAL A 292 -2.77 15.62 -4.51
CA VAL A 292 -3.55 16.84 -4.80
C VAL A 292 -4.77 16.50 -5.66
N ALA A 293 -4.62 15.65 -6.67
CA ALA A 293 -5.69 15.27 -7.60
C ALA A 293 -6.77 14.40 -6.94
N PHE A 294 -6.38 13.59 -5.97
CA PHE A 294 -7.27 12.71 -5.22
C PHE A 294 -7.27 13.08 -3.74
N PRO A 295 -7.73 14.30 -3.40
CA PRO A 295 -7.62 14.79 -2.05
C PRO A 295 -8.41 13.89 -1.10
N GLN A 296 -7.79 13.71 0.04
CA GLN A 296 -8.36 12.99 1.14
C GLN A 296 -9.43 13.86 1.82
N THR A 297 -10.57 13.26 2.22
CA THR A 297 -11.69 14.00 2.80
C THR A 297 -11.28 14.67 4.14
N PRO A 298 -11.71 15.91 4.41
CA PRO A 298 -11.42 16.59 5.68
C PRO A 298 -11.91 15.79 6.90
N GLY A 299 -11.14 15.80 7.99
CA GLY A 299 -11.56 15.25 9.30
C GLY A 299 -11.41 13.74 9.49
N THR A 300 -10.50 13.07 8.76
CA THR A 300 -10.26 11.63 8.90
C THR A 300 -8.75 11.32 8.92
N TRP A 301 -8.38 10.06 9.24
CA TRP A 301 -7.07 9.42 8.95
C TRP A 301 -6.34 10.02 7.75
N ARG A 302 -7.13 10.24 6.70
CA ARG A 302 -6.66 10.65 5.41
C ARG A 302 -6.13 12.09 5.37
N LYS A 303 -6.66 13.02 6.20
CA LYS A 303 -6.09 14.38 6.35
C LYS A 303 -4.76 14.29 7.10
N ARG A 304 -4.65 13.43 8.11
CA ARG A 304 -3.45 13.25 8.95
C ARG A 304 -2.26 12.70 8.16
N SER A 305 -2.48 11.67 7.34
CA SER A 305 -1.45 11.11 6.43
C SER A 305 -1.12 12.06 5.30
N HIS A 306 -2.14 12.73 4.77
CA HIS A 306 -1.95 13.77 3.75
C HIS A 306 -1.11 14.92 4.28
N ILE A 307 -1.30 15.36 5.51
CA ILE A 307 -0.47 16.38 6.17
C ILE A 307 0.98 15.91 6.29
N LEU A 308 1.21 14.67 6.77
CA LEU A 308 2.54 14.07 6.88
C LEU A 308 3.30 14.08 5.55
N VAL A 309 2.66 13.71 4.43
CA VAL A 309 3.33 13.64 3.12
C VAL A 309 3.31 14.99 2.36
N ARG A 310 2.31 15.85 2.60
CA ARG A 310 2.12 17.12 1.89
C ARG A 310 2.84 18.31 2.53
N SER A 311 3.25 18.28 3.80
CA SER A 311 4.07 19.38 4.31
C SER A 311 5.39 19.41 3.54
N GLY A 312 6.01 18.25 3.28
CA GLY A 312 7.36 18.18 2.71
C GLY A 312 8.38 19.01 3.48
N ARG A 313 8.02 19.46 4.69
CA ARG A 313 8.75 20.40 5.54
C ARG A 313 9.53 19.68 6.62
N ASP A 314 9.25 18.41 6.87
CA ASP A 314 9.72 17.77 8.09
C ASP A 314 10.70 16.65 7.76
N GLU A 315 11.81 16.68 8.49
CA GLU A 315 12.95 15.77 8.44
C GLU A 315 12.60 14.38 8.99
N TYR A 316 11.37 14.19 9.48
CA TYR A 316 10.94 13.03 10.26
C TYR A 316 9.86 12.24 9.54
N GLY A 317 10.10 10.94 9.38
CA GLY A 317 9.08 10.02 8.86
C GLY A 317 8.09 9.53 9.91
N PRO A 318 7.06 8.76 9.49
CA PRO A 318 6.03 8.21 10.37
C PRO A 318 6.61 7.34 11.51
N GLN A 319 7.79 6.73 11.32
CA GLN A 319 8.51 5.97 12.34
C GLN A 319 8.83 6.78 13.60
N ASN A 320 8.97 8.10 13.47
CA ASN A 320 9.25 9.00 14.58
C ASN A 320 7.98 9.41 15.34
N ASN A 321 6.81 8.86 14.95
CA ASN A 321 5.52 9.19 15.56
C ASN A 321 4.73 7.91 15.89
N PRO A 322 5.31 6.94 16.64
CA PRO A 322 4.68 5.65 16.89
C PRO A 322 3.34 5.80 17.61
N ASP A 323 3.25 6.70 18.59
CA ASP A 323 2.02 6.94 19.34
C ASP A 323 0.94 7.57 18.44
N ALA A 324 1.32 8.50 17.57
CA ALA A 324 0.39 9.06 16.60
C ALA A 324 -0.13 8.01 15.61
N LEU A 325 0.69 7.06 15.16
CA LEU A 325 0.26 6.00 14.24
C LEU A 325 -0.80 5.06 14.87
N TRP A 326 -0.71 4.80 16.18
CA TRP A 326 -1.72 4.03 16.91
C TRP A 326 -2.96 4.85 17.28
N ASN A 327 -2.79 6.16 17.50
CA ASN A 327 -3.88 7.08 17.81
C ASN A 327 -4.45 7.78 16.56
N PHE A 328 -4.18 7.23 15.39
CA PHE A 328 -4.44 7.90 14.12
C PHE A 328 -5.94 8.11 13.82
N ASP A 329 -6.83 7.37 14.50
CA ASP A 329 -8.30 7.53 14.47
C ASP A 329 -8.85 8.45 15.57
N ALA A 330 -8.04 8.93 16.51
CA ALA A 330 -8.49 9.70 17.67
C ALA A 330 -9.32 10.93 17.26
N PRO A 331 -10.25 11.41 18.09
CA PRO A 331 -11.02 12.63 17.83
C PRO A 331 -10.15 13.84 17.44
N ARG A 332 -10.77 14.82 16.76
CA ARG A 332 -10.10 16.08 16.43
C ARG A 332 -9.80 16.84 17.74
N GLY A 333 -8.55 17.24 17.93
CA GLY A 333 -8.06 17.90 19.15
C GLY A 333 -7.37 16.97 20.15
N GLU A 334 -7.48 15.65 19.98
CA GLU A 334 -6.76 14.65 20.80
C GLU A 334 -5.56 14.04 20.05
N PHE A 335 -5.61 14.03 18.72
CA PHE A 335 -4.49 13.57 17.90
C PHE A 335 -3.44 14.68 17.75
N GLU A 336 -2.18 14.34 17.96
CA GLU A 336 -1.02 15.18 17.69
C GLU A 336 0.09 14.33 17.04
N TRP A 337 0.93 14.97 16.22
CA TRP A 337 2.17 14.37 15.75
C TRP A 337 3.27 14.78 16.73
N ASP A 338 3.98 13.82 17.32
CA ASP A 338 5.14 14.09 18.18
C ASP A 338 6.23 14.89 17.42
N HIS A 339 6.40 14.54 16.14
CA HIS A 339 7.32 15.13 15.19
C HIS A 339 6.61 15.29 13.84
N GLY A 340 6.04 16.47 13.57
CA GLY A 340 5.33 16.71 12.32
C GLY A 340 4.80 18.13 12.16
N PRO A 341 3.97 18.38 11.13
CA PRO A 341 3.48 19.71 10.81
C PRO A 341 2.60 20.24 11.94
N GLU A 342 2.77 21.53 12.29
CA GLU A 342 1.81 22.22 13.15
C GLU A 342 0.40 22.03 12.58
N GLN A 343 -0.54 21.57 13.42
CA GLN A 343 -1.93 21.45 12.98
C GLN A 343 -2.50 22.87 12.83
N GLU A 344 -2.63 23.34 11.58
CA GLU A 344 -3.45 24.52 11.32
C GLU A 344 -4.91 24.19 11.69
N ASP A 345 -5.43 24.97 12.65
CA ASP A 345 -6.79 24.89 13.21
C ASP A 345 -7.90 24.84 12.14
#